data_AF-A0AAD6G113-F1
#
_entry.id   AF-A0AAD6G113-F1
#
_cell.length_a   1.000
_cell.length_b   1.000
_cell.length_c   1.000
_cell.angle_alpha   90.00
_cell.angle_beta   90.00
_cell.angle_gamma   90.00
#
_symmetry.space_group_name_H-M   'P 1'
#
loop_
_entity.id
_entity.type
_entity.pdbx_description
1 polymer ?
#
loop_
_entity_poly.entity_id
_entity_poly.type
_entity_poly.pdbx_seq_one_letter_code
_entity_poly.pdbx_strand_id
1 'polypeptide(L)'
;MTLTRGTRQYDIGISDSSEIYPFDDIKLVPHARVELYKNPTKTVEVTVIMENLDNGDGYALLNNITYIAPKVPTLYTVKYAGDLATDSTVYRDYTHSIVLEQDEVVEVILSNQDTAYGANFYDYDAGTDFATFNPSNHTAFPTYPARRDTFVLPPGGYYVIRFVANNPGPCDDVYGRSHDNPGPVQSLAKPDGCLRGCGYELGSNAAENTEDDLDLKGQNKPPGFIPAGFTTRGIVALVFSCICAVVDMISISIYGISDLKFTMHESGLGDYGAVGGESARRYRD
;
A
#
# COMPACT_ATOMS: atom_id res chain seq x y z
N MET A 1 -29.30 -11.41 -16.09
CA MET A 1 -29.56 -11.22 -14.64
C MET A 1 -30.91 -10.54 -14.49
N THR A 2 -31.75 -10.94 -13.54
CA THR A 2 -33.10 -10.37 -13.39
C THR A 2 -33.18 -9.57 -12.10
N LEU A 3 -33.40 -8.24 -12.21
CA LEU A 3 -33.65 -7.39 -11.05
C LEU A 3 -35.15 -7.25 -10.82
N THR A 4 -35.59 -7.48 -9.58
CA THR A 4 -36.98 -7.26 -9.18
C THR A 4 -37.05 -6.10 -8.20
N ARG A 5 -37.96 -5.15 -8.48
CA ARG A 5 -38.36 -4.10 -7.54
C ARG A 5 -39.87 -4.13 -7.40
N GLY A 6 -40.37 -4.71 -6.31
CA GLY A 6 -41.79 -4.98 -6.13
C GLY A 6 -42.30 -5.99 -7.16
N THR A 7 -43.37 -5.67 -7.88
CA THR A 7 -43.95 -6.54 -8.93
C THR A 7 -43.32 -6.36 -10.31
N ARG A 8 -42.36 -5.43 -10.46
CA ARG A 8 -41.71 -5.18 -11.74
C ARG A 8 -40.44 -6.01 -11.85
N GLN A 9 -40.40 -6.84 -12.89
CA GLN A 9 -39.25 -7.61 -13.30
C GLN A 9 -38.53 -6.89 -14.44
N TYR A 10 -37.23 -6.66 -14.26
CA TYR A 10 -36.36 -6.09 -15.27
C TYR A 10 -35.32 -7.14 -15.66
N ASP A 11 -35.46 -7.69 -16.86
CA ASP A 11 -34.45 -8.59 -17.43
C ASP A 11 -33.30 -7.76 -17.98
N ILE A 12 -32.18 -7.81 -17.27
CA ILE A 12 -30.90 -7.30 -17.76
C ILE A 12 -30.38 -8.37 -18.72
N GLY A 13 -30.67 -8.18 -20.02
CA GLY A 13 -30.27 -9.04 -21.13
C GLY A 13 -28.77 -8.95 -21.43
N ILE A 14 -27.95 -9.13 -20.40
CA ILE A 14 -26.49 -9.12 -20.47
C ILE A 14 -26.00 -10.55 -20.30
N SER A 15 -25.20 -11.02 -21.26
CA SER A 15 -24.58 -12.35 -21.25
C SER A 15 -23.15 -12.34 -20.71
N ASP A 16 -22.45 -11.22 -20.82
CA ASP A 16 -21.04 -11.06 -20.46
C ASP A 16 -20.78 -9.75 -19.71
N SER A 17 -19.86 -9.74 -18.76
CA SER A 17 -19.53 -8.53 -17.98
C SER A 17 -18.99 -7.38 -18.83
N SER A 18 -18.42 -7.66 -20.00
CA SER A 18 -17.93 -6.64 -20.95
C SER A 18 -19.05 -5.84 -21.61
N GLU A 19 -20.30 -6.34 -21.58
CA GLU A 19 -21.48 -5.62 -22.08
C GLU A 19 -22.00 -4.58 -21.05
N ILE A 20 -21.47 -4.59 -19.81
CA ILE A 20 -21.78 -3.61 -18.78
C ILE A 20 -20.91 -2.39 -18.99
N TYR A 21 -21.51 -1.28 -19.44
CA TYR A 21 -20.84 0.02 -19.43
C TYR A 21 -20.74 0.53 -17.97
N PRO A 22 -19.53 0.70 -17.41
CA PRO A 22 -19.38 1.21 -16.07
C PRO A 22 -19.91 2.64 -16.02
N PHE A 23 -20.86 2.88 -15.12
CA PHE A 23 -21.35 4.22 -14.85
C PHE A 23 -20.46 4.86 -13.78
N ASP A 24 -19.97 6.06 -14.07
CA ASP A 24 -19.26 6.89 -13.10
C ASP A 24 -20.25 7.41 -12.06
N ASP A 25 -20.29 6.70 -10.95
CA ASP A 25 -21.27 6.88 -9.89
C ASP A 25 -21.03 8.18 -9.08
N ILE A 26 -19.87 8.83 -9.18
CA ILE A 26 -19.62 10.14 -8.56
C ILE A 26 -20.48 11.23 -9.21
N LYS A 27 -20.97 10.99 -10.43
CA LYS A 27 -21.93 11.88 -11.12
C LYS A 27 -23.36 11.77 -10.60
N LEU A 28 -23.66 10.81 -9.71
CA LEU A 28 -25.01 10.68 -9.14
C LEU A 28 -25.30 11.83 -8.18
N VAL A 29 -26.51 12.40 -8.30
CA VAL A 29 -27.02 13.41 -7.37
C VAL A 29 -27.84 12.72 -6.27
N PRO A 30 -27.45 12.82 -4.99
CA PRO A 30 -28.22 12.22 -3.91
C PRO A 30 -29.63 12.81 -3.81
N HIS A 31 -30.61 11.98 -3.46
CA HIS A 31 -32.00 12.42 -3.28
C HIS A 31 -32.12 13.53 -2.22
N ALA A 32 -31.34 13.43 -1.14
CA ALA A 32 -31.35 14.40 -0.04
C ALA A 32 -30.79 15.79 -0.43
N ARG A 33 -30.07 15.90 -1.57
CA ARG A 33 -29.53 17.16 -2.10
C ARG A 33 -28.86 18.03 -1.04
N VAL A 34 -28.00 17.41 -0.23
CA VAL A 34 -27.17 18.15 0.72
C VAL A 34 -26.13 18.93 -0.08
N GLU A 35 -26.05 20.24 0.13
CA GLU A 35 -25.04 21.07 -0.52
C GLU A 35 -23.63 20.69 -0.06
N LEU A 36 -22.65 20.89 -0.94
CA LEU A 36 -21.23 20.78 -0.59
C LEU A 36 -20.92 21.62 0.65
N TYR A 37 -20.28 21.01 1.65
CA TYR A 37 -19.78 21.74 2.82
C TYR A 37 -18.72 22.76 2.40
N LYS A 38 -18.90 24.01 2.83
CA LYS A 38 -18.05 25.16 2.48
C LYS A 38 -17.05 25.42 3.61
N ASN A 39 -15.94 26.08 3.29
CA ASN A 39 -14.93 26.55 4.25
C ASN A 39 -14.41 25.44 5.18
N PRO A 40 -13.68 24.44 4.65
CA PRO A 40 -13.06 23.43 5.50
C PRO A 40 -12.12 24.10 6.52
N THR A 41 -12.26 23.72 7.79
CA THR A 41 -11.44 24.22 8.91
C THR A 41 -10.23 23.34 9.14
N LYS A 42 -10.29 22.08 8.68
CA LYS A 42 -9.21 21.10 8.74
C LYS A 42 -9.00 20.49 7.36
N THR A 43 -7.75 20.47 6.92
CA THR A 43 -7.34 19.77 5.69
C THR A 43 -6.40 18.63 6.08
N VAL A 44 -6.68 17.44 5.54
CA VAL A 44 -5.91 16.21 5.72
C VAL A 44 -5.47 15.75 4.34
N GLU A 45 -4.18 15.92 4.06
CA GLU A 45 -3.58 15.45 2.81
C GLU A 45 -3.05 14.03 3.00
N VAL A 46 -3.48 13.12 2.14
CA VAL A 46 -3.10 11.71 2.18
C VAL A 46 -2.63 11.30 0.79
N THR A 47 -1.36 10.90 0.71
CA THR A 47 -0.77 10.29 -0.48
C THR A 47 -0.76 8.79 -0.30
N VAL A 48 -1.35 8.07 -1.25
CA VAL A 48 -1.34 6.61 -1.32
C VAL A 48 -0.23 6.17 -2.27
N ILE A 49 0.62 5.25 -1.83
CA ILE A 49 1.64 4.60 -2.66
C ILE A 49 1.79 3.15 -2.21
N MET A 50 2.11 2.25 -3.16
CA MET A 50 2.51 0.88 -2.84
C MET A 50 4.04 0.76 -2.97
N GLU A 51 4.70 0.23 -1.94
CA GLU A 51 6.15 0.00 -1.94
C GLU A 51 6.51 -1.33 -1.30
N ASN A 52 7.66 -1.89 -1.70
CA ASN A 52 8.23 -3.04 -1.00
C ASN A 52 9.09 -2.57 0.18
N LEU A 53 8.92 -3.20 1.34
CA LEU A 53 9.74 -2.93 2.52
C LEU A 53 10.92 -3.92 2.63
N ASP A 54 11.77 -3.79 3.65
CA ASP A 54 13.04 -4.53 3.80
C ASP A 54 12.90 -6.05 3.94
N ASN A 55 11.71 -6.55 4.27
CA ASN A 55 11.34 -7.96 4.23
C ASN A 55 11.02 -8.47 2.82
N GLY A 56 10.93 -7.59 1.82
CA GLY A 56 10.64 -7.91 0.43
C GLY A 56 9.15 -8.02 0.09
N ASP A 57 8.25 -7.78 1.06
CA ASP A 57 6.81 -7.79 0.84
C ASP A 57 6.31 -6.40 0.44
N GLY A 58 5.20 -6.36 -0.33
CA GLY A 58 4.55 -5.12 -0.75
C GLY A 58 3.58 -4.58 0.31
N TYR A 59 3.66 -3.28 0.58
CA TYR A 59 2.85 -2.57 1.57
C TYR A 59 2.19 -1.35 0.93
N ALA A 60 0.95 -1.07 1.38
CA ALA A 60 0.33 0.23 1.15
C ALA A 60 0.84 1.23 2.19
N LEU A 61 1.22 2.41 1.73
CA LEU A 61 1.63 3.53 2.58
C LEU A 61 0.71 4.72 2.35
N LEU A 62 0.34 5.33 3.46
CA LEU A 62 -0.33 6.62 3.53
C LEU A 62 0.68 7.62 4.08
N ASN A 63 1.11 8.60 3.28
CA ASN A 63 2.17 9.57 3.64
C ASN A 63 3.45 8.90 4.17
N ASN A 64 3.94 7.85 3.49
CA ASN A 64 5.11 7.05 3.90
C ASN A 64 4.94 6.28 5.22
N ILE A 65 3.71 6.11 5.70
CA ILE A 65 3.39 5.32 6.89
C ILE A 65 2.53 4.13 6.45
N THR A 66 2.98 2.91 6.75
CA THR A 66 2.11 1.74 6.66
C THR A 66 1.47 1.47 8.03
N TYR A 67 0.17 1.18 8.04
CA TYR A 67 -0.57 1.01 9.28
C TYR A 67 -0.13 -0.25 10.02
N ILE A 68 0.28 -0.06 11.27
CA ILE A 68 0.59 -1.14 12.21
C ILE A 68 -0.33 -0.99 13.41
N ALA A 69 -1.10 -2.06 13.69
CA ALA A 69 -2.02 -2.07 14.81
C ALA A 69 -1.29 -1.74 16.13
N PRO A 70 -1.83 -0.84 16.96
CA PRO A 70 -1.29 -0.57 18.29
C PRO A 70 -1.46 -1.79 19.20
N LYS A 71 -0.68 -1.85 20.29
CA LYS A 71 -0.84 -2.94 21.28
C LYS A 71 -2.14 -2.80 22.05
N VAL A 72 -2.47 -1.56 22.39
CA VAL A 72 -3.74 -1.18 23.02
C VAL A 72 -4.61 -0.55 21.95
N PRO A 73 -5.86 -1.02 21.74
CA PRO A 73 -6.75 -0.40 20.77
C PRO A 73 -7.00 1.09 21.08
N THR A 74 -7.04 1.92 20.04
CA THR A 74 -7.14 3.39 20.13
C THR A 74 -8.26 3.86 21.07
N LEU A 75 -9.40 3.17 21.08
CA LEU A 75 -10.51 3.49 21.99
C LEU A 75 -10.10 3.48 23.48
N TYR A 76 -9.30 2.50 23.88
CA TYR A 76 -8.83 2.41 25.26
C TYR A 76 -7.81 3.49 25.56
N THR A 77 -6.93 3.79 24.61
CA THR A 77 -6.00 4.91 24.71
C THR A 77 -6.75 6.23 24.89
N VAL A 78 -7.75 6.56 24.07
CA VAL A 78 -8.60 7.77 24.21
C VAL A 78 -9.22 7.86 25.61
N LYS A 79 -9.70 6.71 26.12
CA LYS A 79 -10.39 6.63 27.41
C LYS A 79 -9.46 6.88 28.60
N TYR A 80 -8.22 6.40 28.52
CA TYR A 80 -7.28 6.46 29.63
C TYR A 80 -6.27 7.61 29.54
N ALA A 81 -6.05 8.20 28.36
CA ALA A 81 -5.13 9.31 28.14
C ALA A 81 -5.52 10.62 28.83
N GLY A 82 -6.75 10.72 29.38
CA GLY A 82 -7.22 11.91 30.09
C GLY A 82 -7.13 13.17 29.22
N ASP A 83 -6.46 14.20 29.72
CA ASP A 83 -6.27 15.48 29.02
C ASP A 83 -5.38 15.36 27.77
N LEU A 84 -4.58 14.30 27.66
CA LEU A 84 -3.72 14.04 26.49
C LEU A 84 -4.49 13.38 25.33
N ALA A 85 -5.79 13.08 25.48
CA ALA A 85 -6.58 12.47 24.42
C ALA A 85 -6.69 13.34 23.15
N THR A 86 -6.50 14.66 23.27
CA THR A 86 -6.45 15.57 22.11
C THR A 86 -5.06 15.64 21.48
N ASP A 87 -4.03 15.09 22.12
CA ASP A 87 -2.69 15.02 21.59
C ASP A 87 -2.55 13.77 20.71
N SER A 88 -2.30 13.98 19.41
CA SER A 88 -2.15 12.88 18.45
C SER A 88 -0.96 11.96 18.75
N THR A 89 0.05 12.44 19.49
CA THR A 89 1.28 11.69 19.79
C THR A 89 1.01 10.45 20.66
N VAL A 90 -0.03 10.48 21.51
CA VAL A 90 -0.41 9.35 22.37
C VAL A 90 -0.88 8.15 21.56
N TYR A 91 -1.36 8.37 20.32
CA TYR A 91 -1.89 7.32 19.46
C TYR A 91 -0.86 6.61 18.58
N ARG A 92 0.45 6.91 18.74
CA ARG A 92 1.62 6.36 18.02
C ARG A 92 1.89 6.87 16.60
N ASP A 93 3.13 6.63 16.18
CA ASP A 93 3.70 7.05 14.89
C ASP A 93 3.18 6.24 13.69
N TYR A 94 2.88 4.95 13.88
CA TYR A 94 2.54 4.02 12.79
C TYR A 94 1.04 3.68 12.69
N THR A 95 0.19 4.39 13.41
CA THR A 95 -1.28 4.23 13.34
C THR A 95 -1.94 5.26 12.42
N HIS A 96 -1.17 6.26 11.98
CA HIS A 96 -1.63 7.39 11.15
C HIS A 96 -2.85 8.11 11.76
N SER A 97 -2.82 8.30 13.08
CA SER A 97 -3.93 8.88 13.84
C SER A 97 -4.01 10.39 13.67
N ILE A 98 -5.22 10.90 13.44
CA ILE A 98 -5.52 12.33 13.33
C ILE A 98 -6.65 12.65 14.30
N VAL A 99 -6.44 13.64 15.16
CA VAL A 99 -7.46 14.15 16.07
C VAL A 99 -8.26 15.22 15.34
N LEU A 100 -9.59 15.07 15.39
CA LEU A 100 -10.56 15.98 14.79
C LEU A 100 -11.35 16.67 15.88
N GLU A 101 -11.62 17.95 15.69
CA GLU A 101 -12.45 18.76 16.57
C GLU A 101 -13.93 18.54 16.28
N GLN A 102 -14.75 18.70 17.31
CA GLN A 102 -16.19 18.53 17.19
C GLN A 102 -16.79 19.54 16.19
N ASP A 103 -17.69 19.05 15.33
CA ASP A 103 -18.44 19.81 14.34
C ASP A 103 -17.57 20.56 13.31
N GLU A 104 -16.29 20.22 13.21
CA GLU A 104 -15.40 20.82 12.23
C GLU A 104 -15.66 20.27 10.82
N VAL A 105 -15.48 21.12 9.79
CA VAL A 105 -15.59 20.70 8.39
C VAL A 105 -14.22 20.20 7.96
N VAL A 106 -14.09 18.88 7.81
CA VAL A 106 -12.85 18.21 7.42
C VAL A 106 -12.84 18.02 5.91
N GLU A 107 -11.73 18.41 5.29
CA GLU A 107 -11.40 18.13 3.89
C GLU A 107 -10.26 17.10 3.83
N VAL A 108 -10.52 15.96 3.20
CA VAL A 108 -9.50 14.95 2.92
C VAL A 108 -9.12 15.03 1.45
N ILE A 109 -7.86 15.34 1.18
CA ILE A 109 -7.28 15.32 -0.16
C ILE A 109 -6.54 14.00 -0.30
N LEU A 110 -7.14 13.05 -1.00
CA LEU A 110 -6.60 11.72 -1.21
C LEU A 110 -5.98 11.65 -2.60
N SER A 111 -4.67 11.52 -2.69
CA SER A 111 -3.91 11.46 -3.94
C SER A 111 -3.34 10.06 -4.16
N ASN A 112 -3.55 9.49 -5.34
CA ASN A 112 -2.98 8.22 -5.73
C ASN A 112 -1.67 8.43 -6.47
N GLN A 113 -0.56 8.03 -5.86
CA GLN A 113 0.77 8.05 -6.49
C GLN A 113 1.21 6.65 -6.91
N ASP A 114 0.27 5.70 -6.99
CA ASP A 114 0.49 4.36 -7.51
C ASP A 114 0.08 4.27 -8.99
N THR A 115 0.81 3.47 -9.76
CA THR A 115 0.55 3.26 -11.19
C THR A 115 -0.65 2.34 -11.40
N ALA A 116 -1.37 2.53 -12.52
CA ALA A 116 -2.41 1.58 -12.88
C ALA A 116 -1.79 0.22 -13.25
N TYR A 117 -2.50 -0.85 -12.92
CA TYR A 117 -2.30 -2.12 -13.63
C TYR A 117 -2.75 -1.97 -15.08
N GLY A 118 -1.97 -2.55 -15.99
CA GLY A 118 -2.24 -2.61 -17.42
C GLY A 118 -3.34 -3.60 -17.77
N ALA A 119 -3.40 -4.01 -19.04
CA ALA A 119 -4.43 -4.93 -19.53
C ALA A 119 -4.42 -6.30 -18.82
N ASN A 120 -3.25 -6.71 -18.31
CA ASN A 120 -3.11 -7.88 -17.45
C ASN A 120 -2.67 -7.45 -16.06
N PHE A 121 -3.06 -8.22 -15.05
CA PHE A 121 -2.73 -7.96 -13.63
C PHE A 121 -1.22 -7.85 -13.33
N TYR A 122 -0.36 -8.43 -14.17
CA TYR A 122 1.10 -8.38 -14.01
C TYR A 122 1.79 -7.29 -14.84
N ASP A 123 1.03 -6.57 -15.67
CA ASP A 123 1.55 -5.47 -16.45
C ASP A 123 1.24 -4.16 -15.72
N TYR A 124 2.18 -3.20 -15.76
CA TYR A 124 1.93 -1.84 -15.30
C TYR A 124 1.67 -0.94 -16.51
N ASP A 125 0.73 -0.01 -16.38
CA ASP A 125 0.54 1.03 -17.38
C ASP A 125 1.55 2.17 -17.12
N ALA A 126 2.61 2.19 -17.94
CA ALA A 126 3.65 3.21 -17.90
C ALA A 126 3.16 4.62 -18.32
N GLY A 127 1.91 4.76 -18.79
CA GLY A 127 1.29 6.03 -19.20
C GLY A 127 0.44 6.70 -18.13
N THR A 128 0.54 6.31 -16.85
CA THR A 128 -0.26 6.92 -15.78
C THR A 128 0.17 8.38 -15.54
N ASP A 129 -0.68 9.34 -15.92
CA ASP A 129 -0.49 10.75 -15.59
C ASP A 129 -0.89 11.01 -14.13
N PHE A 130 0.08 11.42 -13.31
CA PHE A 130 -0.15 11.74 -11.91
C PHE A 130 -0.69 13.16 -11.73
N ALA A 131 -1.97 13.25 -11.38
CA ALA A 131 -2.62 14.49 -10.99
C ALA A 131 -2.47 14.72 -9.48
N THR A 132 -2.00 15.91 -9.11
CA THR A 132 -2.04 16.39 -7.73
C THR A 132 -3.10 17.48 -7.62
N PHE A 133 -3.92 17.44 -6.56
CA PHE A 133 -4.90 18.48 -6.33
C PHE A 133 -4.21 19.84 -6.13
N ASN A 134 -4.70 20.87 -6.83
CA ASN A 134 -4.25 22.24 -6.64
C ASN A 134 -5.46 23.13 -6.25
N PRO A 135 -5.51 23.66 -5.02
CA PRO A 135 -6.61 24.52 -4.56
C PRO A 135 -6.84 25.77 -5.41
N SER A 136 -5.82 26.25 -6.13
CA SER A 136 -5.92 27.42 -7.02
C SER A 136 -6.27 27.06 -8.46
N ASN A 137 -6.19 25.78 -8.85
CA ASN A 137 -6.39 25.33 -10.21
C ASN A 137 -7.02 23.93 -10.23
N HIS A 138 -8.34 23.89 -10.02
CA HIS A 138 -9.13 22.66 -10.07
C HIS A 138 -10.47 22.91 -10.76
N THR A 139 -11.11 21.82 -11.20
CA THR A 139 -12.47 21.88 -11.75
C THR A 139 -13.47 22.28 -10.66
N ALA A 140 -14.51 23.03 -11.04
CA ALA A 140 -15.51 23.48 -10.07
C ALA A 140 -16.17 22.28 -9.37
N PHE A 141 -16.23 22.31 -8.04
CA PHE A 141 -16.90 21.27 -7.27
C PHE A 141 -18.40 21.24 -7.58
N PRO A 142 -19.04 20.05 -7.56
CA PRO A 142 -20.48 19.94 -7.76
C PRO A 142 -21.24 20.60 -6.60
N THR A 143 -22.39 21.22 -6.90
CA THR A 143 -23.28 21.80 -5.89
C THR A 143 -23.81 20.75 -4.91
N TYR A 144 -24.17 19.58 -5.45
CA TYR A 144 -24.67 18.43 -4.70
C TYR A 144 -23.74 17.24 -4.96
N PRO A 145 -22.63 17.10 -4.21
CA PRO A 145 -21.70 16.00 -4.41
C PRO A 145 -22.36 14.64 -4.12
N ALA A 146 -21.85 13.58 -4.74
CA ALA A 146 -22.19 12.22 -4.34
C ALA A 146 -21.81 11.99 -2.86
N ARG A 147 -22.66 11.26 -2.13
CA ARG A 147 -22.43 10.92 -0.71
C ARG A 147 -22.49 9.41 -0.54
N ARG A 148 -21.40 8.81 -0.06
CA ARG A 148 -21.23 7.37 0.19
C ARG A 148 -20.04 7.13 1.12
N ASP A 149 -19.82 5.87 1.47
CA ASP A 149 -18.72 5.39 2.30
C ASP A 149 -17.52 4.84 1.50
N THR A 150 -17.76 4.32 0.29
CA THR A 150 -16.75 3.59 -0.49
C THR A 150 -16.71 4.10 -1.93
N PHE A 151 -15.52 4.39 -2.45
CA PHE A 151 -15.32 4.82 -3.83
C PHE A 151 -13.99 4.28 -4.35
N VAL A 152 -13.85 4.19 -5.67
CA VAL A 152 -12.61 3.75 -6.32
C VAL A 152 -11.73 4.96 -6.57
N LEU A 153 -10.59 5.04 -5.87
CA LEU A 153 -9.56 6.03 -6.11
C LEU A 153 -8.91 5.75 -7.49
N PRO A 154 -9.03 6.65 -8.48
CA PRO A 154 -8.45 6.43 -9.81
C PRO A 154 -6.92 6.31 -9.73
N PRO A 155 -6.29 5.42 -10.53
CA PRO A 155 -4.85 5.38 -10.69
C PRO A 155 -4.30 6.74 -11.14
N GLY A 156 -3.24 7.22 -10.49
CA GLY A 156 -2.67 8.55 -10.75
C GLY A 156 -3.58 9.76 -10.46
N GLY A 157 -4.82 9.57 -10.03
CA GLY A 157 -5.76 10.65 -9.78
C GLY A 157 -5.87 11.04 -8.32
N TYR A 158 -6.86 11.88 -8.00
CA TYR A 158 -7.14 12.31 -6.63
C TYR A 158 -8.64 12.47 -6.37
N TYR A 159 -9.03 12.45 -5.09
CA TYR A 159 -10.32 12.91 -4.62
C TYR A 159 -10.16 14.00 -3.56
N VAL A 160 -11.13 14.91 -3.54
CA VAL A 160 -11.34 15.85 -2.43
C VAL A 160 -12.66 15.50 -1.78
N ILE A 161 -12.60 15.06 -0.53
CA ILE A 161 -13.73 14.55 0.24
C ILE A 161 -13.99 15.51 1.39
N ARG A 162 -15.26 15.82 1.66
CA ARG A 162 -15.63 16.66 2.80
C ARG A 162 -16.66 15.99 3.68
N PHE A 163 -16.46 16.08 4.98
CA PHE A 163 -17.43 15.65 5.98
C PHE A 163 -17.39 16.58 7.19
N VAL A 164 -18.44 16.52 8.02
CA VAL A 164 -18.49 17.24 9.29
C VAL A 164 -18.18 16.23 10.40
N ALA A 165 -17.26 16.56 11.30
CA ALA A 165 -16.89 15.72 12.43
C ALA A 165 -17.94 15.78 13.56
N ASN A 166 -19.16 15.35 13.25
CA ASN A 166 -20.31 15.38 14.17
C ASN A 166 -20.71 14.00 14.71
N ASN A 167 -19.87 12.98 14.51
CA ASN A 167 -20.06 11.63 15.04
C ASN A 167 -18.85 11.24 15.92
N PRO A 168 -18.96 11.37 17.26
CA PRO A 168 -17.84 11.15 18.16
C PRO A 168 -17.48 9.66 18.31
N GLY A 169 -16.40 9.25 17.64
CA GLY A 169 -15.53 8.14 18.05
C GLY A 169 -15.95 6.71 17.66
N PRO A 170 -15.04 5.73 17.85
CA PRO A 170 -15.11 4.38 17.27
C PRO A 170 -16.08 3.41 17.95
N CYS A 171 -17.01 3.88 18.80
CA CYS A 171 -17.94 3.01 19.55
C CYS A 171 -19.39 3.48 19.60
N ASP A 172 -19.77 4.54 18.87
CA ASP A 172 -21.18 4.96 18.78
C ASP A 172 -22.00 4.01 17.87
N ASP A 173 -21.37 3.39 16.87
CA ASP A 173 -22.07 2.49 15.93
C ASP A 173 -22.32 1.07 16.46
N VAL A 174 -21.50 0.59 17.42
CA VAL A 174 -21.55 -0.81 17.89
C VAL A 174 -22.64 -1.04 18.95
N TYR A 175 -23.10 0.02 19.63
CA TYR A 175 -24.17 -0.06 20.63
C TYR A 175 -25.40 0.67 20.11
N GLY A 176 -26.16 -0.03 19.27
CA GLY A 176 -27.34 0.49 18.60
C GLY A 176 -28.24 1.35 19.49
N ARG A 177 -28.58 2.51 18.93
CA ARG A 177 -29.68 3.40 19.31
C ARG A 177 -29.42 4.29 20.53
N SER A 178 -28.73 5.41 20.29
CA SER A 178 -29.03 6.68 20.98
C SER A 178 -29.02 7.79 19.94
N HIS A 179 -30.19 8.33 19.63
CA HIS A 179 -30.31 9.63 19.00
C HIS A 179 -29.61 10.69 19.87
N ASP A 180 -28.93 11.62 19.22
CA ASP A 180 -28.72 12.98 19.69
C ASP A 180 -27.97 13.16 21.02
N ASN A 181 -26.73 12.67 21.13
CA ASN A 181 -25.84 13.25 22.14
C ASN A 181 -24.39 13.42 21.63
N PRO A 182 -24.01 14.61 21.14
CA PRO A 182 -22.67 14.90 20.64
C PRO A 182 -21.71 15.22 21.81
N GLY A 183 -21.68 14.34 22.82
CA GLY A 183 -20.77 14.45 23.96
C GLY A 183 -19.36 13.96 23.61
N PRO A 184 -18.32 14.39 24.34
CA PRO A 184 -16.96 13.92 24.12
C PRO A 184 -16.88 12.38 24.32
N VAL A 185 -16.06 11.70 23.50
CA VAL A 185 -15.86 10.23 23.54
C VAL A 185 -15.51 9.72 24.95
N GLN A 186 -14.87 10.57 25.77
CA GLN A 186 -14.52 10.31 27.17
C GLN A 186 -15.74 10.11 28.09
N SER A 187 -16.92 10.61 27.70
CA SER A 187 -18.16 10.51 28.48
C SER A 187 -18.92 9.18 28.28
N LEU A 188 -18.45 8.31 27.39
CA LEU A 188 -19.08 7.03 27.11
C LEU A 188 -18.98 6.09 28.32
N ALA A 189 -20.14 5.72 28.86
CA ALA A 189 -20.27 4.87 30.03
C ALA A 189 -19.60 3.52 29.82
N LYS A 190 -18.85 3.08 30.83
CA LYS A 190 -18.04 1.87 30.90
C LYS A 190 -18.87 0.60 30.57
N PRO A 191 -18.67 -0.07 29.42
CA PRO A 191 -19.15 -1.44 29.29
C PRO A 191 -18.10 -2.33 29.96
N ASP A 192 -18.30 -2.61 31.25
CA ASP A 192 -17.47 -3.53 32.04
C ASP A 192 -17.29 -4.92 31.40
N GLY A 193 -18.15 -5.28 30.44
CA GLY A 193 -18.07 -6.53 29.67
C GLY A 193 -17.03 -6.56 28.56
N CYS A 194 -16.73 -5.43 27.90
CA CYS A 194 -15.71 -5.38 26.82
C CYS A 194 -14.29 -5.28 27.39
N LEU A 195 -14.16 -4.73 28.61
CA LEU A 195 -12.90 -4.46 29.31
C LEU A 195 -12.22 -5.70 29.92
N ARG A 196 -12.96 -6.79 30.17
CA ARG A 196 -12.46 -7.92 31.00
C ARG A 196 -11.86 -9.08 30.21
N GLY A 197 -11.91 -9.05 28.87
CA GLY A 197 -11.46 -10.16 28.02
C GLY A 197 -10.22 -9.88 27.18
N CYS A 198 -9.69 -8.66 27.22
CA CYS A 198 -8.58 -8.26 26.37
C CYS A 198 -7.29 -8.25 27.19
N GLY A 199 -6.31 -9.08 26.80
CA GLY A 199 -5.06 -9.26 27.54
C GLY A 199 -4.06 -8.10 27.44
N TYR A 200 -4.52 -6.84 27.46
CA TYR A 200 -3.68 -5.65 27.60
C TYR A 200 -3.90 -5.00 28.97
N GLU A 201 -2.89 -4.30 29.48
CA GLU A 201 -3.01 -3.58 30.75
C GLU A 201 -3.93 -2.35 30.62
N LEU A 202 -5.01 -2.32 31.39
CA LEU A 202 -5.92 -1.17 31.44
C LEU A 202 -5.19 0.05 31.99
N GLY A 203 -5.41 1.22 31.38
CA GLY A 203 -4.72 2.45 31.76
C GLY A 203 -3.37 2.66 31.07
N SER A 204 -2.96 1.76 30.18
CA SER A 204 -1.75 1.97 29.38
C SER A 204 -2.02 2.76 28.09
N ASN A 205 -1.01 3.49 27.63
CA ASN A 205 -1.03 4.20 26.36
C ASN A 205 -1.03 3.22 25.17
N ALA A 206 -1.09 3.73 23.94
CA ALA A 206 -1.08 2.87 22.76
C ALA A 206 0.12 1.91 22.74
N ALA A 207 1.27 2.29 23.34
CA ALA A 207 2.53 1.53 23.50
C ALA A 207 2.52 0.42 24.58
N GLU A 208 1.42 0.27 25.33
CA GLU A 208 1.34 -0.57 26.54
C GLU A 208 2.27 -0.08 27.66
N ASN A 209 2.48 1.24 27.76
CA ASN A 209 3.16 1.88 28.87
C ASN A 209 2.13 2.45 29.86
N THR A 210 2.28 2.13 31.14
CA THR A 210 1.39 2.56 32.23
C THR A 210 1.95 3.73 33.06
N GLU A 211 3.21 4.12 32.85
CA GLU A 211 3.88 5.18 33.62
C GLU A 211 3.92 6.52 32.87
N ASP A 212 4.18 6.49 31.56
CA ASP A 212 4.30 7.69 30.71
C ASP A 212 3.53 7.50 29.40
N ASP A 213 2.47 8.30 29.22
CA ASP A 213 1.60 8.25 28.05
C ASP A 213 2.31 8.64 26.75
N LEU A 214 3.43 9.38 26.84
CA LEU A 214 4.21 9.84 25.69
C LEU A 214 5.39 8.93 25.34
N ASP A 215 5.74 7.95 26.20
CA ASP A 215 6.81 7.00 25.88
C ASP A 215 6.29 5.86 25.00
N LEU A 216 6.73 5.91 23.73
CA LEU A 216 6.35 4.97 22.68
C LEU A 216 7.41 3.89 22.39
N LYS A 217 8.44 3.70 23.22
CA LYS A 217 9.53 2.74 22.95
C LYS A 217 9.04 1.30 22.72
N GLY A 218 7.95 0.91 23.38
CA GLY A 218 7.33 -0.41 23.28
C GLY A 218 6.42 -0.61 22.06
N GLN A 219 6.31 0.38 21.17
CA GLN A 219 5.39 0.30 20.04
C GLN A 219 5.79 -0.75 18.99
N ASN A 220 4.76 -1.31 18.35
CA ASN A 220 4.91 -2.12 17.15
C ASN A 220 5.43 -1.23 16.02
N LYS A 221 6.38 -1.73 15.23
CA LYS A 221 7.00 -0.99 14.13
C LYS A 221 6.88 -1.79 12.84
N PRO A 222 6.65 -1.12 11.70
CA PRO A 222 6.71 -1.79 10.41
C PRO A 222 8.17 -2.18 10.10
N PRO A 223 8.36 -3.10 9.13
CA PRO A 223 9.67 -3.32 8.55
C PRO A 223 10.26 -2.01 7.98
N GLY A 224 11.57 -1.91 7.89
CA GLY A 224 12.24 -0.70 7.39
C GLY A 224 12.06 -0.53 5.88
N PHE A 225 12.38 0.66 5.36
CA PHE A 225 12.50 0.83 3.91
C PHE A 225 13.69 0.04 3.36
N ILE A 226 13.57 -0.45 2.12
CA ILE A 226 14.69 -1.08 1.42
C ILE A 226 15.83 -0.05 1.30
N PRO A 227 17.06 -0.39 1.73
CA PRO A 227 18.17 0.55 1.65
C PRO A 227 18.48 0.89 0.20
N ALA A 228 18.76 2.17 -0.07
CA ALA A 228 19.15 2.60 -1.40
C ALA A 228 20.47 1.95 -1.82
N GLY A 229 20.47 1.32 -3.01
CA GLY A 229 21.64 0.70 -3.62
C GLY A 229 21.94 -0.72 -3.15
N PHE A 230 23.14 -1.20 -3.44
CA PHE A 230 23.56 -2.55 -3.07
C PHE A 230 23.90 -2.63 -1.58
N THR A 231 23.43 -3.68 -0.92
CA THR A 231 23.90 -4.03 0.43
C THR A 231 25.41 -4.30 0.38
N THR A 232 26.12 -4.14 1.51
CA THR A 232 27.55 -4.46 1.59
C THR A 232 27.84 -5.89 1.11
N ARG A 233 26.95 -6.84 1.45
CA ARG A 233 27.03 -8.23 0.98
C ARG A 233 26.86 -8.33 -0.54
N GLY A 234 25.94 -7.55 -1.12
CA GLY A 234 25.76 -7.45 -2.58
C GLY A 234 26.97 -6.88 -3.30
N ILE A 235 27.59 -5.82 -2.77
CA ILE A 235 28.83 -5.25 -3.33
C ILE A 235 29.96 -6.29 -3.29
N VAL A 236 30.14 -6.97 -2.16
CA VAL A 236 31.15 -8.02 -2.02
C VAL A 236 30.90 -9.14 -3.03
N ALA A 237 29.67 -9.64 -3.15
CA ALA A 237 29.31 -10.68 -4.12
C ALA A 237 29.60 -10.25 -5.57
N LEU A 238 29.27 -9.02 -5.94
CA LEU A 238 29.54 -8.46 -7.27
C LEU A 238 31.04 -8.44 -7.57
N VAL A 239 31.86 -7.95 -6.63
CA VAL A 239 33.32 -7.88 -6.78
C VAL A 239 33.93 -9.27 -6.97
N PHE A 240 33.54 -10.25 -6.16
CA PHE A 240 34.04 -11.62 -6.30
C PHE A 240 33.58 -12.28 -7.61
N SER A 241 32.34 -12.04 -8.04
CA SER A 241 31.85 -12.52 -9.34
C SER A 241 32.68 -11.95 -10.50
N CYS A 242 33.01 -10.66 -10.49
CA CYS A 242 33.88 -10.06 -11.48
C CYS A 242 35.29 -10.65 -11.48
N ILE A 243 35.86 -10.94 -10.30
CA ILE A 243 37.18 -11.57 -10.19
C ILE A 243 37.14 -13.00 -10.77
N CYS A 244 36.14 -13.81 -10.41
CA CYS A 244 35.97 -15.15 -10.97
C CYS A 244 35.84 -15.12 -12.50
N ALA A 245 35.06 -14.20 -13.05
CA ALA A 245 34.90 -14.05 -14.49
C ALA A 245 36.24 -13.74 -15.19
N VAL A 246 37.08 -12.88 -14.60
CA VAL A 246 38.41 -12.58 -15.15
C VAL A 246 39.33 -13.80 -15.07
N VAL A 247 39.33 -14.52 -13.96
CA VAL A 247 40.13 -15.74 -13.79
C VAL A 247 39.70 -16.83 -14.78
N ASP A 248 38.39 -17.00 -15.00
CA ASP A 248 37.84 -17.95 -15.97
C ASP A 248 38.22 -17.58 -17.42
N MET A 249 38.18 -16.29 -17.76
CA MET A 249 38.63 -15.84 -19.09
C MET A 249 40.13 -16.08 -19.30
N ILE A 250 40.96 -15.89 -18.26
CA ILE A 250 42.39 -16.20 -18.31
C ILE A 250 42.62 -17.72 -18.44
N SER A 251 41.87 -18.54 -17.71
CA SER A 251 42.03 -20.00 -17.73
C SER A 251 41.72 -20.59 -19.11
N ILE A 252 40.62 -20.16 -19.74
CA ILE A 252 40.25 -20.53 -21.11
C ILE A 252 41.34 -20.08 -22.10
N SER A 253 41.88 -18.87 -21.93
CA SER A 253 42.94 -18.36 -22.81
C SER A 253 44.23 -19.18 -22.73
N ILE A 254 44.65 -19.57 -21.52
CA ILE A 254 45.83 -20.43 -21.30
C ILE A 254 45.61 -21.82 -21.90
N TYR A 255 44.43 -22.40 -21.69
CA TYR A 255 44.08 -23.70 -22.25
C TYR A 255 44.10 -23.65 -23.79
N GLY A 256 43.47 -22.64 -24.40
CA GLY A 256 43.47 -22.44 -25.85
C GLY A 256 44.86 -22.25 -26.46
N ILE A 257 45.76 -21.50 -25.80
CA ILE A 257 47.15 -21.33 -26.27
C ILE A 257 47.96 -22.63 -26.10
N SER A 258 47.69 -23.41 -25.06
CA SER A 258 48.41 -24.67 -24.82
C SER A 258 48.06 -25.71 -25.88
N ASP A 259 46.79 -25.81 -26.28
CA ASP A 259 46.32 -26.71 -27.35
C ASP A 259 46.96 -26.38 -28.72
N LEU A 260 47.16 -25.09 -29.01
CA LEU A 260 47.88 -24.62 -30.20
C LEU A 260 49.37 -25.01 -30.20
N LYS A 261 50.02 -25.10 -29.03
CA LYS A 261 51.42 -25.53 -28.94
C LYS A 261 51.58 -27.03 -29.21
N PHE A 262 50.61 -27.86 -28.82
CA PHE A 262 50.65 -29.29 -29.12
C PHE A 262 50.43 -29.57 -30.61
N THR A 263 49.52 -28.85 -31.27
CA THR A 263 49.28 -28.98 -32.72
C THR A 263 50.40 -28.43 -33.60
N MET A 264 51.10 -27.37 -33.18
CA MET A 264 52.29 -26.86 -33.88
C MET A 264 53.53 -27.76 -33.73
N HIS A 265 53.66 -28.48 -32.60
CA HIS A 265 54.77 -29.43 -32.41
C HIS A 265 54.58 -30.71 -33.26
N GLU A 266 53.34 -31.07 -33.58
CA GLU A 266 53.02 -32.24 -34.40
C GLU A 266 53.18 -31.98 -35.91
N SER A 267 53.14 -30.72 -36.34
CA SER A 267 53.29 -30.31 -37.75
C SER A 267 54.75 -30.05 -38.17
N GLY A 268 55.71 -30.35 -37.28
CA GLY A 268 57.13 -30.07 -37.44
C GLY A 268 58.06 -31.29 -37.34
N LEU A 269 57.65 -32.48 -37.78
CA LEU A 269 58.58 -33.57 -38.08
C LEU A 269 58.01 -34.44 -39.20
N GLY A 270 58.82 -34.58 -40.25
CA GLY A 270 58.40 -35.16 -41.52
C GLY A 270 58.28 -36.69 -41.54
N ASP A 271 57.68 -37.09 -42.66
CA ASP A 271 57.90 -38.33 -43.41
C ASP A 271 57.50 -39.64 -42.71
N TYR A 272 56.39 -40.23 -43.16
CA TYR A 272 56.37 -41.46 -43.97
C TYR A 272 54.92 -41.86 -44.23
N GLY A 273 54.62 -42.19 -45.49
CA GLY A 273 53.27 -42.46 -45.97
C GLY A 273 52.68 -43.83 -45.62
N ALA A 274 51.55 -44.08 -46.30
CA ALA A 274 50.74 -45.30 -46.37
C ALA A 274 49.85 -45.59 -45.15
N VAL A 275 48.63 -46.14 -45.25
CA VAL A 275 47.68 -46.52 -46.32
C VAL A 275 46.38 -46.85 -45.56
N GLY A 276 45.22 -46.48 -46.12
CA GLY A 276 44.03 -47.34 -46.17
C GLY A 276 43.10 -47.52 -44.96
N GLY A 277 41.81 -47.20 -45.20
CA GLY A 277 40.63 -47.88 -44.63
C GLY A 277 40.12 -47.30 -43.29
N GLU A 278 38.83 -47.18 -43.00
CA GLU A 278 37.60 -47.56 -43.68
C GLU A 278 36.46 -46.83 -42.95
N SER A 279 35.43 -46.44 -43.71
CA SER A 279 34.24 -45.76 -43.25
C SER A 279 33.29 -46.65 -42.45
N ALA A 280 32.79 -46.18 -41.30
CA ALA A 280 31.52 -46.66 -40.74
C ALA A 280 30.80 -45.57 -39.92
N ARG A 281 29.73 -45.03 -40.52
CA ARG A 281 28.66 -44.26 -39.86
C ARG A 281 27.80 -45.16 -38.96
N ARG A 282 27.12 -44.48 -38.02
CA ARG A 282 25.84 -44.79 -37.31
C ARG A 282 26.04 -45.04 -35.81
N TYR A 283 25.19 -44.59 -34.88
CA TYR A 283 23.79 -44.14 -34.86
C TYR A 283 23.56 -43.29 -33.59
N ARG A 284 22.62 -42.33 -33.63
CA ARG A 284 21.65 -41.89 -32.59
C ARG A 284 21.16 -40.48 -32.99
N ASP A 285 19.91 -40.16 -33.29
CA ASP A 285 18.56 -40.52 -32.79
C ASP A 285 18.46 -41.54 -31.63
#